data_AF-A0A927NE27-F1
#
_entry.id   AF-A0A927NE27-F1
#
_cell.length_a   1.000
_cell.length_b   1.000
_cell.length_c   1.000
_cell.angle_alpha   90.00
_cell.angle_beta   90.00
_cell.angle_gamma   90.00
#
_symmetry.space_group_name_H-M   'P 1'
#
loop_
_entity.id
_entity.type
_entity.pdbx_description
1 polymer ?
#
loop_
_entity_poly.entity_id
_entity_poly.type
_entity_poly.pdbx_seq_one_letter_code
_entity_poly.pdbx_strand_id
1 'polypeptide(L)'
;MKTLTYANWKQKLPFDNIVYKDVKRHSLKLNSYERAIMDTEIEFYRNRFSLLQVMNQFKVLKTAKFKETFIKAVLKRQDNILYIPHCLVGYFKNKIKTEFAEYKAFFEIMLDHATHQSNKNPLIPMIKQILGAYYKPVLHKLNHHRKSETIRVRGRTLPPAGYENTARNIIAGLQNNVGLSHIYGRSNIRKTVPISIVDDYGYGEWVSKNVSFNTNRLFIYSNHNKLTDVQLEHMIYFNVYPGYGYFYNTVADGEYNICFDNGATFLINGWAMYAMCHSKNSAYSSDMMYEGANIVHHLLKKNLDKGCEDAYVFLLGRYPKDKAINYMLDYTQYPGHYMSYILGALATEEAINHDFAHNPVDYLNTLKTINCGDFFALYHPKMQRKIAKNHITARVGKKFSN
;
A
#
# COMPACT_ATOMS: atom_id res chain seq x y z
N MET A 1 22.32 7.33 6.69
CA MET A 1 21.15 6.49 6.29
C MET A 1 20.33 7.22 5.23
N LYS A 2 20.34 6.74 3.98
CA LYS A 2 19.58 7.30 2.84
C LYS A 2 18.14 6.76 2.76
N THR A 3 17.91 5.54 3.26
CA THR A 3 16.61 4.87 3.26
C THR A 3 15.85 5.10 4.57
N LEU A 4 14.53 5.34 4.50
CA LEU A 4 13.63 5.26 5.65
C LEU A 4 13.25 3.79 5.85
N THR A 5 13.73 3.17 6.93
CA THR A 5 13.63 1.72 7.13
C THR A 5 12.23 1.24 7.50
N TYR A 6 11.37 2.11 8.02
CA TYR A 6 10.04 1.77 8.52
C TYR A 6 8.99 1.63 7.40
N ALA A 7 8.79 0.43 6.86
CA ALA A 7 7.74 0.20 5.84
C ALA A 7 6.30 0.53 6.34
N ASN A 8 6.06 0.43 7.65
CA ASN A 8 4.76 0.70 8.27
C ASN A 8 4.70 2.03 9.05
N TRP A 9 5.53 3.02 8.70
CA TRP A 9 5.58 4.28 9.45
C TRP A 9 4.21 4.97 9.54
N LYS A 10 3.42 4.94 8.47
CA LYS A 10 2.05 5.49 8.40
C LYS A 10 1.14 4.97 9.51
N GLN A 11 1.32 3.72 9.94
CA GLN A 11 0.53 3.10 11.00
C GLN A 11 1.02 3.46 12.41
N LYS A 12 2.31 3.78 12.55
CA LYS A 12 2.95 4.05 13.86
C LYS A 12 2.96 5.52 14.23
N LEU A 13 2.96 6.42 13.23
CA LEU A 13 3.05 7.86 13.43
C LEU A 13 2.13 8.48 14.48
N PRO A 14 0.84 8.07 14.64
CA PRO A 14 -0.03 8.74 15.60
C PRO A 14 0.44 8.61 17.06
N PHE A 15 1.23 7.58 17.37
CA PHE A 15 1.59 7.19 18.73
C PHE A 15 3.10 6.98 18.97
N ASP A 16 3.91 6.86 17.90
CA ASP A 16 5.35 6.65 18.01
C ASP A 16 6.13 7.92 17.62
N ASN A 17 6.65 8.62 18.64
CA ASN A 17 7.45 9.84 18.45
C ASN A 17 8.84 9.57 17.87
N ILE A 18 9.39 8.36 18.02
CA ILE A 18 10.68 8.00 17.44
C ILE A 18 10.51 7.88 15.93
N VAL A 19 9.52 7.09 15.50
CA VAL A 19 9.16 6.96 14.08
C VAL A 19 8.84 8.33 13.49
N TYR A 20 8.05 9.18 14.16
CA TYR A 20 7.77 10.54 13.68
C TYR A 20 9.04 11.37 13.43
N LYS A 21 9.96 11.41 14.41
CA LYS A 21 11.21 12.16 14.28
C LYS A 21 12.06 11.64 13.13
N ASP A 22 12.11 10.32 12.94
CA ASP A 22 12.89 9.72 11.87
C ASP A 22 12.28 9.98 10.48
N VAL A 23 10.96 9.87 10.34
CA VAL A 23 10.23 10.21 9.12
C VAL A 23 10.40 11.69 8.77
N LYS A 24 10.29 12.60 9.76
CA LYS A 24 10.57 14.03 9.55
C LYS A 24 12.03 14.30 9.18
N ARG A 25 12.99 13.62 9.81
CA ARG A 25 14.40 13.74 9.42
C ARG A 25 14.63 13.25 7.99
N HIS A 26 13.89 12.22 7.55
CA HIS A 26 13.90 11.78 6.16
C HIS A 26 13.33 12.85 5.21
N SER A 27 12.18 13.46 5.53
CA SER A 27 11.58 14.49 4.67
C SER A 27 12.48 15.71 4.47
N LEU A 28 13.34 16.04 5.44
CA LEU A 28 14.32 17.12 5.33
C LEU A 28 15.43 16.87 4.29
N LYS A 29 15.61 15.64 3.80
CA LYS A 29 16.56 15.31 2.72
C LYS A 29 15.97 15.50 1.32
N LEU A 30 14.65 15.60 1.25
CA LEU A 30 13.92 15.79 0.01
C LEU A 30 13.99 17.25 -0.45
N ASN A 31 13.81 17.47 -1.76
CA ASN A 31 13.65 18.81 -2.29
C ASN A 31 12.32 19.43 -1.81
N SER A 32 12.12 20.74 -2.04
CA SER A 32 10.95 21.45 -1.52
C SER A 32 9.61 20.89 -2.03
N TYR A 33 9.55 20.34 -3.24
CA TYR A 33 8.33 19.79 -3.83
C TYR A 33 8.00 18.41 -3.26
N GLU A 34 8.98 17.52 -3.23
CA GLU A 34 8.87 16.18 -2.63
C GLU A 34 8.53 16.27 -1.15
N ARG A 35 9.22 17.17 -0.41
CA ARG A 35 8.97 17.41 1.00
C ARG A 35 7.54 17.89 1.27
N ALA A 36 6.99 18.76 0.43
CA ALA A 36 5.62 19.25 0.62
C ALA A 36 4.58 18.13 0.50
N ILE A 37 4.78 17.18 -0.41
CA ILE A 37 3.90 16.00 -0.54
C ILE A 37 4.06 15.10 0.69
N MET A 38 5.30 14.75 1.03
CA MET A 38 5.58 13.89 2.20
C MET A 38 5.08 14.51 3.50
N ASP A 39 5.25 15.81 3.69
CA ASP A 39 4.78 16.50 4.90
C ASP A 39 3.26 16.48 5.04
N THR A 40 2.52 16.46 3.93
CA THR A 40 1.06 16.29 3.97
C THR A 40 0.67 14.88 4.39
N GLU A 41 1.35 13.85 3.88
CA GLU A 41 1.15 12.49 4.38
C GLU A 41 1.49 12.39 5.87
N ILE A 42 2.64 12.94 6.29
CA ILE A 42 3.04 12.95 7.70
C ILE A 42 1.98 13.64 8.56
N GLU A 43 1.47 14.80 8.15
CA GLU A 43 0.44 15.53 8.88
C GLU A 43 -0.85 14.71 8.98
N PHE A 44 -1.30 14.12 7.87
CA PHE A 44 -2.49 13.26 7.85
C PHE A 44 -2.35 12.10 8.84
N TYR A 45 -1.30 11.30 8.71
CA TYR A 45 -1.07 10.10 9.52
C TYR A 45 -0.63 10.41 10.96
N ARG A 46 -0.14 11.61 11.24
CA ARG A 46 0.16 12.04 12.62
C ARG A 46 -1.10 12.48 13.35
N ASN A 47 -2.00 13.16 12.65
CA ASN A 47 -3.19 13.74 13.24
C ASN A 47 -4.32 12.72 13.34
N ARG A 48 -4.53 11.89 12.31
CA ARG A 48 -5.61 10.89 12.24
C ARG A 48 -5.16 9.51 12.72
N PHE A 49 -6.05 8.77 13.39
CA PHE A 49 -5.78 7.40 13.82
C PHE A 49 -7.06 6.55 13.86
N SER A 50 -6.94 5.23 13.69
CA SER A 50 -8.06 4.29 13.79
C SER A 50 -8.19 3.69 15.20
N LEU A 51 -9.38 3.18 15.53
CA LEU A 51 -9.58 2.46 16.80
C LEU A 51 -8.69 1.22 16.89
N LEU A 52 -8.46 0.54 15.77
CA LEU A 52 -7.56 -0.61 15.72
C LEU A 52 -6.12 -0.22 16.06
N GLN A 53 -5.63 0.94 15.58
CA GLN A 53 -4.32 1.45 15.97
C GLN A 53 -4.23 1.77 17.47
N VAL A 54 -5.29 2.37 18.04
CA VAL A 54 -5.37 2.62 19.50
C VAL A 54 -5.28 1.32 20.27
N MET A 55 -6.07 0.31 19.88
CA MET A 55 -6.08 -1.03 20.49
C MET A 55 -4.72 -1.72 20.40
N ASN A 56 -4.09 -1.72 19.23
CA ASN A 56 -2.78 -2.35 19.02
C ASN A 56 -1.69 -1.65 19.83
N GLN A 57 -1.68 -0.32 19.87
CA GLN A 57 -0.73 0.44 20.69
C GLN A 57 -0.98 0.23 22.19
N PHE A 58 -2.23 0.12 22.62
CA PHE A 58 -2.57 -0.11 24.02
C PHE A 58 -2.05 -1.45 24.52
N LYS A 59 -2.13 -2.52 23.70
CA LYS A 59 -1.65 -3.87 24.05
C LYS A 59 -0.16 -3.93 24.37
N VAL A 60 0.66 -3.06 23.77
CA VAL A 60 2.12 -3.07 23.99
C VAL A 60 2.54 -2.28 25.24
N LEU A 61 1.62 -1.57 25.89
CA LEU A 61 1.90 -0.80 27.11
C LEU A 61 1.97 -1.72 28.33
N LYS A 62 3.15 -1.74 28.97
CA LYS A 62 3.47 -2.69 30.05
C LYS A 62 2.91 -2.33 31.44
N THR A 63 2.64 -1.05 31.71
CA THR A 63 2.28 -0.59 33.07
C THR A 63 0.97 0.19 33.08
N ALA A 64 0.25 0.14 34.21
CA ALA A 64 -0.98 0.92 34.41
C ALA A 64 -0.75 2.41 34.20
N LYS A 65 0.34 2.97 34.74
CA LYS A 65 0.73 4.38 34.55
C LYS A 65 0.88 4.76 33.08
N PHE A 66 1.49 3.91 32.25
CA PHE A 66 1.62 4.17 30.81
C PHE A 66 0.27 4.07 30.10
N LYS A 67 -0.59 3.10 30.48
CA LYS A 67 -1.95 2.97 29.96
C LYS A 67 -2.80 4.21 30.27
N GLU A 68 -2.78 4.71 31.50
CA GLU A 68 -3.49 5.93 31.90
C GLU A 68 -3.02 7.17 31.15
N THR A 69 -1.70 7.33 31.01
CA THR A 69 -1.11 8.44 30.25
C THR A 69 -1.54 8.38 28.78
N PHE A 70 -1.54 7.18 28.21
CA PHE A 70 -2.00 6.95 26.84
C PHE A 70 -3.49 7.25 26.67
N ILE A 71 -4.35 6.78 27.58
CA ILE A 71 -5.79 7.06 27.58
C ILE A 71 -6.03 8.57 27.55
N LYS A 72 -5.40 9.33 28.46
CA LYS A 72 -5.51 10.80 28.50
C LYS A 72 -5.07 11.44 27.16
N ALA A 73 -3.98 10.96 26.57
CA ALA A 73 -3.46 11.48 25.31
C ALA A 73 -4.33 11.13 24.08
N VAL A 74 -5.02 9.99 24.09
CA VAL A 74 -5.95 9.57 23.04
C VAL A 74 -7.26 10.35 23.15
N LEU A 75 -7.84 10.44 24.35
CA LEU A 75 -9.09 11.19 24.59
C LEU A 75 -8.96 12.66 24.19
N LYS A 76 -7.80 13.30 24.47
CA LYS A 76 -7.53 14.68 24.02
C LYS A 76 -7.58 14.87 22.50
N ARG A 77 -7.43 13.79 21.73
CA ARG A 77 -7.41 13.79 20.26
C ARG A 77 -8.55 12.96 19.66
N GLN A 78 -9.58 12.65 20.44
CA GLN A 78 -10.66 11.74 20.02
C GLN A 78 -11.37 12.19 18.74
N ASP A 79 -11.48 13.49 18.49
CA ASP A 79 -12.10 14.04 17.26
C ASP A 79 -11.29 13.76 15.99
N ASN A 80 -10.05 13.29 16.13
CA ASN A 80 -9.23 12.86 15.00
C ASN A 80 -9.33 11.36 14.71
N ILE A 81 -10.10 10.60 15.48
CA ILE A 81 -10.32 9.18 15.19
C ILE A 81 -10.96 9.01 13.81
N LEU A 82 -10.62 7.94 13.12
CA LEU A 82 -11.21 7.60 11.84
C LEU A 82 -12.59 6.99 12.03
N TYR A 83 -13.46 7.27 11.06
CA TYR A 83 -14.81 6.74 11.02
C TYR A 83 -14.84 5.20 11.04
N ILE A 84 -15.76 4.63 11.82
CA ILE A 84 -16.04 3.19 11.84
C ILE A 84 -17.41 2.94 11.20
N PRO A 85 -17.48 2.17 10.10
CA PRO A 85 -18.76 1.80 9.50
C PRO A 85 -19.58 0.88 10.41
N HIS A 86 -20.90 0.97 10.31
CA HIS A 86 -21.84 0.21 11.12
C HIS A 86 -21.59 -1.32 11.09
N CYS A 87 -21.16 -1.87 9.95
CA CYS A 87 -20.85 -3.29 9.82
C CYS A 87 -19.73 -3.76 10.78
N LEU A 88 -18.82 -2.86 11.19
CA LEU A 88 -17.70 -3.18 12.09
C LEU A 88 -18.02 -2.95 13.57
N VAL A 89 -19.14 -2.30 13.91
CA VAL A 89 -19.48 -1.98 15.31
C VAL A 89 -19.59 -3.24 16.16
N GLY A 90 -20.24 -4.29 15.65
CA GLY A 90 -20.34 -5.57 16.36
C GLY A 90 -18.98 -6.23 16.59
N TYR A 91 -18.08 -6.16 15.62
CA TYR A 91 -16.71 -6.66 15.74
C TYR A 91 -15.96 -5.94 16.88
N PHE A 92 -15.97 -4.61 16.88
CA PHE A 92 -15.28 -3.83 17.91
C PHE A 92 -15.92 -4.00 19.29
N LYS A 93 -17.24 -4.02 19.41
CA LYS A 93 -17.92 -4.30 20.69
C LYS A 93 -17.49 -5.64 21.28
N ASN A 94 -17.42 -6.68 20.45
CA ASN A 94 -16.95 -7.99 20.90
C ASN A 94 -15.49 -7.92 21.37
N LYS A 95 -14.60 -7.30 20.58
CA LYS A 95 -13.18 -7.14 20.93
C LYS A 95 -12.98 -6.37 22.24
N ILE A 96 -13.76 -5.31 22.46
CA ILE A 96 -13.75 -4.54 23.70
C ILE A 96 -14.16 -5.43 24.88
N LYS A 97 -15.24 -6.19 24.72
CA LYS A 97 -15.75 -7.10 25.76
C LYS A 97 -14.76 -8.22 26.11
N THR A 98 -14.08 -8.80 25.12
CA THR A 98 -13.27 -10.01 25.31
C THR A 98 -11.80 -9.71 25.57
N GLU A 99 -11.21 -8.74 24.88
CA GLU A 99 -9.76 -8.45 24.94
C GLU A 99 -9.41 -7.21 25.77
N PHE A 100 -10.38 -6.30 25.98
CA PHE A 100 -10.14 -5.01 26.65
C PHE A 100 -11.13 -4.72 27.79
N ALA A 101 -11.66 -5.77 28.43
CA ALA A 101 -12.72 -5.67 29.44
C ALA A 101 -12.40 -4.70 30.59
N GLU A 102 -11.15 -4.71 31.09
CA GLU A 102 -10.67 -3.83 32.17
C GLU A 102 -10.75 -2.34 31.81
N TYR A 103 -10.63 -2.00 30.52
CA TYR A 103 -10.65 -0.63 30.00
C TYR A 103 -11.87 -0.38 29.11
N LYS A 104 -12.94 -1.16 29.31
CA LYS A 104 -14.15 -1.15 28.48
C LYS A 104 -14.71 0.27 28.28
N ALA A 105 -14.88 1.03 29.36
CA ALA A 105 -15.45 2.37 29.30
C ALA A 105 -14.66 3.30 28.36
N PHE A 106 -13.33 3.26 28.40
CA PHE A 106 -12.48 4.05 27.51
C PHE A 106 -12.68 3.66 26.04
N PHE A 107 -12.66 2.35 25.73
CA PHE A 107 -12.82 1.92 24.34
C PHE A 107 -14.24 2.07 23.81
N GLU A 108 -15.27 1.99 24.66
CA GLU A 108 -16.65 2.29 24.28
C GLU A 108 -16.83 3.77 23.91
N ILE A 109 -16.22 4.69 24.68
CA ILE A 109 -16.17 6.12 24.32
C ILE A 109 -15.51 6.29 22.95
N MET A 110 -14.35 5.67 22.72
CA MET A 110 -13.66 5.80 21.43
C MET A 110 -14.45 5.20 20.26
N LEU A 111 -15.12 4.07 20.46
CA LEU A 111 -15.98 3.46 19.45
C LEU A 111 -17.17 4.35 19.12
N ASP A 112 -17.83 4.92 20.14
CA ASP A 112 -18.94 5.85 19.96
C ASP A 112 -18.51 7.10 19.17
N HIS A 113 -17.39 7.72 19.55
CA HIS A 113 -16.82 8.84 18.81
C HIS A 113 -16.51 8.48 17.35
N ALA A 114 -15.96 7.29 17.10
CA ALA A 114 -15.62 6.82 15.76
C ALA A 114 -16.85 6.56 14.88
N THR A 115 -17.96 6.08 15.43
CA THR A 115 -19.20 5.86 14.68
C THR A 115 -19.94 7.16 14.36
N HIS A 116 -19.69 8.23 15.12
CA HIS A 116 -20.31 9.55 14.94
C HIS A 116 -19.38 10.58 14.29
N GLN A 117 -18.22 10.15 13.76
CA GLN A 117 -17.33 11.03 13.01
C GLN A 117 -17.99 11.61 11.75
N SER A 118 -17.44 12.70 11.25
CA SER A 118 -17.89 13.31 10.00
C SER A 118 -17.89 12.30 8.84
N ASN A 119 -19.02 12.23 8.13
CA ASN A 119 -19.15 11.42 6.91
C ASN A 119 -18.32 11.97 5.73
N LYS A 120 -17.59 13.09 5.90
CA LYS A 120 -16.71 13.61 4.85
C LYS A 120 -15.45 12.74 4.78
N ASN A 121 -15.19 12.17 3.60
CA ASN A 121 -14.02 11.34 3.39
C ASN A 121 -12.69 12.12 3.47
N PRO A 122 -11.85 11.87 4.49
CA PRO A 122 -10.62 12.62 4.71
C PRO A 122 -9.46 12.14 3.82
N LEU A 123 -9.61 11.01 3.12
CA LEU A 123 -8.57 10.43 2.26
C LEU A 123 -8.50 11.10 0.90
N ILE A 124 -9.63 11.61 0.40
CA ILE A 124 -9.71 12.24 -0.93
C ILE A 124 -8.70 13.39 -1.09
N PRO A 125 -8.58 14.36 -0.16
CA PRO A 125 -7.58 15.42 -0.27
C PRO A 125 -6.14 14.90 -0.33
N MET A 126 -5.79 13.94 0.53
CA MET A 126 -4.45 13.33 0.55
C MET A 126 -4.13 12.65 -0.78
N ILE A 127 -5.05 11.83 -1.29
CA ILE A 127 -4.89 11.11 -2.57
C ILE A 127 -4.77 12.10 -3.74
N LYS A 128 -5.53 13.19 -3.74
CA LYS A 128 -5.40 14.25 -4.76
C LYS A 128 -4.01 14.87 -4.77
N GLN A 129 -3.39 15.03 -3.61
CA GLN A 129 -2.04 15.60 -3.54
C GLN A 129 -0.97 14.60 -3.97
N ILE A 130 -1.10 13.33 -3.58
CA ILE A 130 -0.21 12.24 -4.02
C ILE A 130 -0.25 12.10 -5.54
N LEU A 131 -1.44 12.12 -6.16
CA LEU A 131 -1.61 11.89 -7.60
C LEU A 131 -1.47 13.16 -8.45
N GLY A 132 -1.80 14.34 -7.90
CA GLY A 132 -1.72 15.61 -8.61
C GLY A 132 -2.46 15.60 -9.94
N ALA A 133 -1.73 15.87 -11.03
CA ALA A 133 -2.29 15.88 -12.39
C ALA A 133 -2.86 14.52 -12.82
N TYR A 134 -2.35 13.41 -12.28
CA TYR A 134 -2.83 12.07 -12.58
C TYR A 134 -4.15 11.72 -11.91
N TYR A 135 -4.63 12.50 -10.94
CA TYR A 135 -5.84 12.17 -10.19
C TYR A 135 -7.07 11.97 -11.11
N LYS A 136 -7.30 12.87 -12.08
CA LYS A 136 -8.45 12.75 -12.99
C LYS A 136 -8.31 11.58 -13.97
N PRO A 137 -7.17 11.40 -14.69
CA PRO A 137 -6.96 10.21 -15.53
C PRO A 137 -7.09 8.88 -14.78
N VAL A 138 -6.49 8.78 -13.58
CA VAL A 138 -6.60 7.59 -12.73
C VAL A 138 -8.06 7.28 -12.39
N LEU A 139 -8.86 8.30 -12.01
CA LEU A 139 -10.29 8.09 -11.77
C LEU A 139 -11.06 7.68 -13.03
N HIS A 140 -10.66 8.16 -14.21
CA HIS A 140 -11.27 7.74 -15.47
C HIS A 140 -11.01 6.24 -15.73
N LYS A 141 -9.76 5.77 -15.59
CA LYS A 141 -9.42 4.35 -15.70
C LYS A 141 -10.09 3.49 -14.64
N LEU A 142 -10.13 3.95 -13.39
CA LEU A 142 -10.88 3.29 -12.31
C LEU A 142 -12.34 3.07 -12.72
N ASN A 143 -12.96 4.10 -13.31
CA ASN A 143 -14.33 4.03 -13.78
C ASN A 143 -14.52 3.12 -15.00
N HIS A 144 -13.48 2.89 -15.79
CA HIS A 144 -13.49 1.93 -16.89
C HIS A 144 -13.45 0.50 -16.35
N HIS A 145 -12.49 0.16 -15.48
CA HIS A 145 -12.36 -1.18 -14.91
C HIS A 145 -13.57 -1.64 -14.11
N ARG A 146 -14.25 -0.75 -13.38
CA ARG A 146 -15.47 -1.13 -12.64
C ARG A 146 -16.65 -1.52 -13.54
N LYS A 147 -16.64 -1.08 -14.80
CA LYS A 147 -17.69 -1.37 -15.79
C LYS A 147 -17.39 -2.63 -16.60
N SER A 148 -16.22 -3.22 -16.41
CA SER A 148 -15.87 -4.49 -17.01
C SER A 148 -16.75 -5.62 -16.46
N GLU A 149 -16.94 -6.66 -17.25
CA GLU A 149 -17.69 -7.84 -16.81
C GLU A 149 -16.87 -8.66 -15.81
N THR A 150 -17.54 -9.33 -14.87
CA THR A 150 -16.91 -10.30 -13.99
C THR A 150 -16.47 -11.51 -14.80
N ILE A 151 -15.19 -11.86 -14.73
CA ILE A 151 -14.64 -13.00 -15.46
C ILE A 151 -14.43 -14.14 -14.47
N ARG A 152 -15.08 -15.28 -14.72
CA ARG A 152 -14.90 -16.47 -13.88
C ARG A 152 -13.47 -16.99 -14.02
N VAL A 153 -12.70 -16.91 -12.94
CA VAL A 153 -11.39 -17.54 -12.84
C VAL A 153 -11.57 -19.05 -12.66
N ARG A 154 -10.88 -19.85 -13.48
CA ARG A 154 -10.75 -21.30 -13.32
C ARG A 154 -9.29 -21.63 -13.06
N GLY A 155 -9.01 -22.32 -11.96
CA GLY A 155 -7.69 -22.84 -11.62
C GLY A 155 -7.82 -24.20 -10.96
N ARG A 156 -6.79 -25.03 -11.10
CA ARG A 156 -6.73 -26.33 -10.44
C ARG A 156 -6.19 -26.13 -9.03
N THR A 157 -6.90 -26.63 -8.03
CA THR A 157 -6.38 -26.68 -6.66
C THR A 157 -5.11 -27.52 -6.62
N LEU A 158 -4.03 -26.95 -6.10
CA LEU A 158 -2.74 -27.62 -6.00
C LEU A 158 -2.68 -28.47 -4.71
N PRO A 159 -2.01 -29.63 -4.72
CA PRO A 159 -1.75 -30.37 -3.49
C PRO A 159 -0.77 -29.57 -2.60
N PRO A 160 -0.99 -29.51 -1.26
CA PRO A 160 -0.17 -28.68 -0.38
C PRO A 160 1.33 -28.99 -0.43
N ALA A 161 1.69 -30.28 -0.54
CA ALA A 161 3.08 -30.72 -0.70
C ALA A 161 3.76 -30.18 -1.98
N GLY A 162 2.98 -29.72 -2.97
CA GLY A 162 3.47 -29.24 -4.25
C GLY A 162 3.65 -27.72 -4.34
N TYR A 163 3.21 -26.92 -3.35
CA TYR A 163 3.23 -25.46 -3.45
C TYR A 163 4.64 -24.90 -3.65
N GLU A 164 5.60 -25.31 -2.83
CA GLU A 164 6.97 -24.80 -2.90
C GLU A 164 7.61 -25.16 -4.26
N ASN A 165 7.53 -26.43 -4.67
CA ASN A 165 8.12 -26.87 -5.92
C ASN A 165 7.49 -26.15 -7.13
N THR A 166 6.17 -25.97 -7.11
CA THR A 166 5.45 -25.23 -8.16
C THR A 166 5.90 -23.77 -8.20
N ALA A 167 6.00 -23.11 -7.04
CA ALA A 167 6.51 -21.74 -6.94
C ALA A 167 7.93 -21.62 -7.50
N ARG A 168 8.83 -22.54 -7.14
CA ARG A 168 10.22 -22.57 -7.66
C ARG A 168 10.27 -22.75 -9.17
N ASN A 169 9.40 -23.57 -9.73
CA ASN A 169 9.33 -23.79 -11.18
C ASN A 169 8.80 -22.55 -11.90
N ILE A 170 7.79 -21.87 -11.35
CA ILE A 170 7.31 -20.59 -11.88
C ILE A 170 8.44 -19.55 -11.86
N ILE A 171 9.12 -19.37 -10.72
CA ILE A 171 10.26 -18.44 -10.61
C ILE A 171 11.34 -18.75 -11.66
N ALA A 172 11.73 -20.02 -11.79
CA ALA A 172 12.73 -20.44 -12.77
C ALA A 172 12.31 -20.17 -14.22
N GLY A 173 11.03 -20.40 -14.55
CA GLY A 173 10.49 -20.09 -15.87
C GLY A 173 10.50 -18.59 -16.15
N LEU A 174 10.12 -17.77 -15.17
CA LEU A 174 10.12 -16.31 -15.27
C LEU A 174 11.52 -15.72 -15.44
N GLN A 175 12.53 -16.27 -14.75
CA GLN A 175 13.93 -15.84 -14.92
C GLN A 175 14.43 -15.99 -16.36
N ASN A 176 13.94 -17.00 -17.08
CA ASN A 176 14.34 -17.30 -18.46
C ASN A 176 13.36 -16.77 -19.51
N ASN A 177 12.33 -16.02 -19.09
CA ASN A 177 11.33 -15.48 -20.01
C ASN A 177 11.88 -14.25 -20.73
N VAL A 178 12.26 -14.44 -22.00
CA VAL A 178 12.82 -13.39 -22.86
C VAL A 178 11.82 -12.26 -23.08
N GLY A 179 10.53 -12.56 -23.31
CA GLY A 179 9.49 -11.56 -23.55
C GLY A 179 9.30 -10.63 -22.35
N LEU A 180 9.14 -11.18 -21.15
CA LEU A 180 9.05 -10.39 -19.92
C LEU A 180 10.33 -9.61 -19.65
N SER A 181 11.49 -10.20 -19.95
CA SER A 181 12.79 -9.52 -19.79
C SER A 181 12.95 -8.30 -20.72
N HIS A 182 12.31 -8.28 -21.89
CA HIS A 182 12.30 -7.11 -22.77
C HIS A 182 11.40 -5.99 -22.22
N ILE A 183 10.31 -6.34 -21.54
CA ILE A 183 9.34 -5.37 -21.00
C ILE A 183 9.83 -4.76 -19.68
N TYR A 184 10.28 -5.61 -18.76
CA TYR A 184 10.60 -5.24 -17.37
C TYR A 184 12.10 -5.20 -17.08
N GLY A 185 12.93 -5.72 -17.97
CA GLY A 185 14.35 -6.00 -17.70
C GLY A 185 14.57 -7.41 -17.14
N ARG A 186 15.82 -7.88 -17.21
CA ARG A 186 16.19 -9.25 -16.79
C ARG A 186 16.00 -9.44 -15.28
N SER A 187 15.32 -10.51 -14.89
CA SER A 187 15.18 -10.87 -13.49
C SER A 187 16.54 -11.14 -12.83
N ASN A 188 16.77 -10.52 -11.68
CA ASN A 188 17.95 -10.77 -10.83
C ASN A 188 17.61 -11.63 -9.60
N ILE A 189 16.37 -12.11 -9.48
CA ILE A 189 15.93 -12.95 -8.37
C ILE A 189 16.26 -14.40 -8.68
N ARG A 190 17.01 -15.06 -7.80
CA ARG A 190 17.42 -16.47 -7.97
C ARG A 190 16.30 -17.44 -7.60
N LYS A 191 16.18 -18.56 -8.32
CA LYS A 191 15.34 -19.73 -7.96
C LYS A 191 15.55 -20.22 -6.52
N THR A 192 16.76 -20.04 -6.00
CA THR A 192 17.16 -20.47 -4.65
C THR A 192 16.68 -19.53 -3.55
N VAL A 193 15.85 -18.52 -3.84
CA VAL A 193 15.23 -17.70 -2.79
C VAL A 193 14.52 -18.62 -1.77
N PRO A 194 14.74 -18.42 -0.46
CA PRO A 194 14.00 -19.14 0.58
C PRO A 194 12.49 -18.91 0.42
N ILE A 195 11.72 -19.99 0.44
CA ILE A 195 10.26 -19.98 0.38
C ILE A 195 9.75 -20.60 1.68
N SER A 196 8.75 -19.99 2.30
CA SER A 196 8.06 -20.54 3.47
C SER A 196 6.57 -20.63 3.19
N ILE A 197 5.98 -21.80 3.40
CA ILE A 197 4.55 -22.01 3.27
C ILE A 197 3.91 -21.81 4.65
N VAL A 198 2.89 -20.97 4.74
CA VAL A 198 2.15 -20.68 5.97
C VAL A 198 0.69 -21.02 5.77
N ASP A 199 0.07 -21.70 6.73
CA ASP A 199 -1.35 -22.04 6.63
C ASP A 199 -2.24 -20.91 7.17
N ASP A 200 -2.61 -19.99 6.28
CA ASP A 200 -3.48 -18.83 6.57
C ASP A 200 -4.24 -18.43 5.30
N TYR A 201 -5.01 -17.34 5.35
CA TYR A 201 -5.70 -16.74 4.21
C TYR A 201 -4.74 -16.45 3.03
N GLY A 202 -5.20 -16.73 1.81
CA GLY A 202 -4.34 -16.75 0.62
C GLY A 202 -3.77 -15.39 0.18
N TYR A 203 -2.47 -15.20 0.37
CA TYR A 203 -1.65 -14.14 -0.24
C TYR A 203 -0.18 -14.57 -0.29
N GLY A 204 0.66 -13.79 -0.96
CA GLY A 204 2.11 -13.92 -0.89
C GLY A 204 2.73 -12.69 -0.27
N GLU A 205 3.86 -12.85 0.41
CA GLU A 205 4.61 -11.74 0.98
C GLU A 205 6.09 -11.87 0.61
N TRP A 206 6.62 -10.87 -0.08
CA TRP A 206 8.05 -10.70 -0.27
C TRP A 206 8.67 -9.89 0.85
N VAL A 207 9.64 -10.48 1.52
CA VAL A 207 10.44 -9.82 2.55
C VAL A 207 11.81 -9.51 1.97
N SER A 208 12.08 -8.22 1.75
CA SER A 208 13.38 -7.73 1.29
C SER A 208 14.40 -7.72 2.44
N LYS A 209 15.65 -8.04 2.12
CA LYS A 209 16.81 -7.93 3.04
C LYS A 209 16.95 -6.54 3.67
N ASN A 210 16.42 -5.51 3.00
CA ASN A 210 16.46 -4.12 3.46
C ASN A 210 15.38 -3.77 4.49
N VAL A 211 14.42 -4.69 4.72
CA VAL A 211 13.33 -4.52 5.71
C VAL A 211 13.55 -5.41 6.93
N SER A 212 14.03 -6.64 6.76
CA SER A 212 14.36 -7.53 7.89
C SER A 212 15.56 -8.45 7.57
N PHE A 213 16.71 -8.14 8.17
CA PHE A 213 17.92 -8.96 8.36
C PHE A 213 18.33 -9.99 7.26
N ASN A 214 19.47 -9.70 6.64
CA ASN A 214 20.43 -10.54 5.89
C ASN A 214 20.01 -11.21 4.56
N THR A 215 18.76 -11.64 4.33
CA THR A 215 18.39 -12.31 3.06
C THR A 215 16.96 -12.04 2.61
N ASN A 216 16.73 -11.97 1.29
CA ASN A 216 15.39 -11.95 0.70
C ASN A 216 14.65 -13.27 0.96
N ARG A 217 13.33 -13.22 1.23
CA ARG A 217 12.48 -14.39 1.47
C ARG A 217 11.08 -14.19 0.88
N LEU A 218 10.46 -15.27 0.41
CA LEU A 218 9.06 -15.31 0.01
C LEU A 218 8.24 -16.15 0.99
N PHE A 219 7.16 -15.59 1.52
CA PHE A 219 6.11 -16.36 2.21
C PHE A 219 4.93 -16.57 1.27
N ILE A 220 4.37 -17.78 1.30
CA ILE A 220 3.15 -18.15 0.58
C ILE A 220 2.14 -18.61 1.60
N TYR A 221 1.05 -17.86 1.75
CA TYR A 221 -0.06 -18.20 2.62
C TYR A 221 -1.05 -19.05 1.81
N SER A 222 -1.28 -20.29 2.27
CA SER A 222 -1.84 -21.40 1.47
C SER A 222 -3.35 -21.32 1.21
N ASN A 223 -4.03 -20.31 1.76
CA ASN A 223 -5.49 -20.22 1.81
C ASN A 223 -6.14 -21.44 2.47
N HIS A 224 -5.67 -21.84 3.66
CA HIS A 224 -6.08 -23.09 4.32
C HIS A 224 -5.93 -24.30 3.40
N ASN A 225 -4.78 -24.38 2.72
CA ASN A 225 -4.44 -25.44 1.78
C ASN A 225 -5.37 -25.55 0.56
N LYS A 226 -5.95 -24.43 0.12
CA LYS A 226 -6.85 -24.35 -1.05
C LYS A 226 -6.31 -23.44 -2.16
N LEU A 227 -4.99 -23.34 -2.29
CA LEU A 227 -4.37 -22.49 -3.30
C LEU A 227 -4.50 -23.15 -4.69
N THR A 228 -4.98 -22.37 -5.67
CA THR A 228 -4.98 -22.81 -7.07
C THR A 228 -3.67 -22.47 -7.76
N ASP A 229 -3.35 -23.19 -8.83
CA ASP A 229 -2.21 -22.89 -9.71
C ASP A 229 -2.21 -21.46 -10.23
N VAL A 230 -3.37 -20.96 -10.68
CA VAL A 230 -3.54 -19.58 -11.17
C VAL A 230 -3.27 -18.57 -10.06
N GLN A 231 -3.78 -18.80 -8.84
CA GLN A 231 -3.54 -17.91 -7.70
C GLN A 231 -2.05 -17.90 -7.34
N LEU A 232 -1.42 -19.07 -7.25
CA LEU A 232 0.00 -19.16 -6.95
C LEU A 232 0.84 -18.42 -8.00
N GLU A 233 0.54 -18.61 -9.28
CA GLU A 233 1.25 -17.93 -10.37
C GLU A 233 1.18 -16.40 -10.24
N HIS A 234 -0.02 -15.85 -10.00
CA HIS A 234 -0.19 -14.40 -9.83
C HIS A 234 0.43 -13.88 -8.53
N MET A 235 0.43 -14.68 -7.45
CA MET A 235 1.18 -14.34 -6.24
C MET A 235 2.68 -14.21 -6.54
N ILE A 236 3.25 -15.06 -7.39
CA ILE A 236 4.65 -14.97 -7.82
C ILE A 236 4.90 -13.74 -8.70
N TYR A 237 4.02 -13.44 -9.68
CA TYR A 237 4.15 -12.21 -10.48
C TYR A 237 4.13 -10.95 -9.61
N PHE A 238 3.22 -10.93 -8.65
CA PHE A 238 3.02 -9.81 -7.74
C PHE A 238 4.18 -9.64 -6.75
N ASN A 239 4.65 -10.72 -6.12
CA ASN A 239 5.64 -10.63 -5.04
C ASN A 239 7.09 -10.75 -5.52
N VAL A 240 7.35 -11.49 -6.59
CA VAL A 240 8.72 -11.87 -6.96
C VAL A 240 9.16 -11.08 -8.19
N TYR A 241 8.80 -11.54 -9.39
CA TYR A 241 9.18 -10.92 -10.64
C TYR A 241 7.99 -10.90 -11.60
N PRO A 242 7.66 -9.74 -12.22
CA PRO A 242 8.36 -8.46 -12.14
C PRO A 242 7.92 -7.53 -10.98
N GLY A 243 7.15 -8.03 -10.00
CA GLY A 243 6.60 -7.24 -8.90
C GLY A 243 7.58 -6.85 -7.76
N TYR A 244 7.18 -7.02 -6.50
CA TYR A 244 7.87 -6.46 -5.32
C TYR A 244 9.38 -6.75 -5.27
N GLY A 245 9.77 -8.02 -5.34
CA GLY A 245 11.17 -8.40 -5.19
C GLY A 245 12.06 -7.77 -6.25
N TYR A 246 11.57 -7.71 -7.49
CA TYR A 246 12.31 -7.13 -8.59
C TYR A 246 12.38 -5.61 -8.46
N PHE A 247 11.30 -4.96 -8.03
CA PHE A 247 11.29 -3.53 -7.72
C PHE A 247 12.34 -3.18 -6.67
N TYR A 248 12.36 -3.89 -5.53
CA TYR A 248 13.34 -3.64 -4.47
C TYR A 248 14.78 -3.83 -4.96
N ASN A 249 15.09 -4.96 -5.60
CA ASN A 249 16.43 -5.22 -6.09
C ASN A 249 16.89 -4.19 -7.15
N THR A 250 15.94 -3.62 -7.90
CA THR A 250 16.23 -2.71 -9.01
C THR A 250 16.32 -1.26 -8.55
N VAL A 251 15.36 -0.81 -7.74
CA VAL A 251 15.20 0.60 -7.34
C VAL A 251 15.76 0.86 -5.95
N ALA A 252 15.33 0.08 -4.94
CA ALA A 252 15.66 0.35 -3.54
C ALA A 252 17.09 -0.07 -3.18
N ASP A 253 17.54 -1.20 -3.73
CA ASP A 253 18.82 -1.83 -3.41
C ASP A 253 19.96 -1.40 -4.37
N GLY A 254 19.64 -0.61 -5.40
CA GLY A 254 20.60 -0.16 -6.40
C GLY A 254 21.60 0.87 -5.87
N GLU A 255 22.83 0.85 -6.41
CA GLU A 255 23.94 1.72 -6.00
C GLU A 255 23.64 3.22 -6.13
N TYR A 256 22.72 3.58 -7.04
CA TYR A 256 22.40 4.96 -7.39
C TYR A 256 21.27 5.57 -6.56
N ASN A 257 20.65 4.82 -5.63
CA ASN A 257 19.52 5.36 -4.88
C ASN A 257 19.96 6.47 -3.91
N ILE A 258 19.38 7.66 -4.10
CA ILE A 258 19.71 8.88 -3.35
C ILE A 258 18.91 8.95 -2.04
N CYS A 259 17.62 8.63 -2.07
CA CYS A 259 16.70 8.63 -0.93
C CYS A 259 15.47 7.74 -1.21
N PHE A 260 15.24 6.70 -0.41
CA PHE A 260 14.13 5.76 -0.59
C PHE A 260 13.23 5.70 0.65
N ASP A 261 11.92 5.87 0.45
CA ASP A 261 10.90 5.66 1.48
C ASP A 261 10.31 4.24 1.38
N ASN A 262 10.65 3.33 2.32
CA ASN A 262 10.04 2.00 2.37
C ASN A 262 8.52 2.03 2.62
N GLY A 263 7.98 3.15 3.13
CA GLY A 263 6.55 3.37 3.34
C GLY A 263 5.85 4.05 2.15
N ALA A 264 6.49 4.14 0.99
CA ALA A 264 5.90 4.61 -0.27
C ALA A 264 4.91 3.59 -0.87
N THR A 265 3.84 3.32 -0.13
CA THR A 265 2.88 2.25 -0.43
C THR A 265 2.19 2.43 -1.77
N PHE A 266 1.86 3.67 -2.21
CA PHE A 266 1.26 3.88 -3.54
C PHE A 266 2.23 3.49 -4.64
N LEU A 267 3.50 3.84 -4.50
CA LEU A 267 4.52 3.49 -5.48
C LEU A 267 4.78 1.98 -5.51
N ILE A 268 5.05 1.39 -4.34
CA ILE A 268 5.52 0.00 -4.24
C ILE A 268 4.37 -0.98 -4.51
N ASN A 269 3.22 -0.82 -3.84
CA ASN A 269 2.06 -1.69 -4.03
C ASN A 269 1.46 -1.49 -5.43
N GLY A 270 1.47 -0.24 -5.91
CA GLY A 270 1.03 0.12 -7.25
C GLY A 270 1.85 -0.56 -8.33
N TRP A 271 3.18 -0.52 -8.23
CA TRP A 271 4.05 -1.24 -9.17
C TRP A 271 3.77 -2.74 -9.19
N ALA A 272 3.70 -3.39 -8.04
CA ALA A 272 3.47 -4.83 -7.96
C ALA A 272 2.13 -5.23 -8.59
N MET A 273 1.07 -4.45 -8.32
CA MET A 273 -0.25 -4.67 -8.92
C MET A 273 -0.24 -4.41 -10.43
N TYR A 274 0.37 -3.32 -10.88
CA TYR A 274 0.57 -3.01 -12.29
C TYR A 274 1.30 -4.15 -13.02
N ALA A 275 2.43 -4.58 -12.47
CA ALA A 275 3.28 -5.64 -13.02
C ALA A 275 2.52 -6.96 -13.11
N MET A 276 1.82 -7.38 -12.05
CA MET A 276 1.01 -8.60 -12.07
C MET A 276 -0.06 -8.55 -13.16
N CYS A 277 -0.80 -7.44 -13.26
CA CYS A 277 -1.91 -7.32 -14.21
C CYS A 277 -1.48 -7.22 -15.68
N HIS A 278 -0.30 -6.64 -15.95
CA HIS A 278 0.20 -6.44 -17.31
C HIS A 278 1.15 -7.57 -17.77
N SER A 279 1.78 -8.31 -16.86
CA SER A 279 2.63 -9.45 -17.22
C SER A 279 1.86 -10.60 -17.85
N LYS A 280 0.60 -10.78 -17.41
CA LYS A 280 -0.28 -11.81 -17.93
C LYS A 280 -1.72 -11.28 -17.94
N ASN A 281 -2.19 -10.88 -19.12
CA ASN A 281 -3.60 -10.52 -19.29
C ASN A 281 -4.46 -11.78 -19.17
N SER A 282 -4.96 -12.05 -17.97
CA SER A 282 -5.76 -13.23 -17.64
C SER A 282 -7.12 -12.84 -17.07
N ALA A 283 -8.01 -13.84 -17.00
CA ALA A 283 -9.26 -13.70 -16.26
C ALA A 283 -9.02 -13.29 -14.79
N TYR A 284 -7.93 -13.79 -14.17
CA TYR A 284 -7.62 -13.51 -12.77
C TYR A 284 -7.18 -12.06 -12.56
N SER A 285 -6.25 -11.55 -13.37
CA SER A 285 -5.83 -10.15 -13.29
C SER A 285 -6.99 -9.19 -13.58
N SER A 286 -7.84 -9.54 -14.53
CA SER A 286 -9.02 -8.74 -14.89
C SER A 286 -10.06 -8.70 -13.77
N ASP A 287 -10.37 -9.83 -13.14
CA ASP A 287 -11.31 -9.89 -12.00
C ASP A 287 -10.74 -9.18 -10.76
N MET A 288 -9.43 -9.29 -10.51
CA MET A 288 -8.74 -8.54 -9.44
C MET A 288 -8.83 -7.02 -9.65
N MET A 289 -8.60 -6.54 -10.88
CA MET A 289 -8.74 -5.12 -11.20
C MET A 289 -10.20 -4.65 -11.14
N TYR A 290 -11.16 -5.45 -11.61
CA TYR A 290 -12.59 -5.17 -11.48
C TYR A 290 -13.00 -5.04 -10.01
N GLU A 291 -12.63 -6.02 -9.17
CA GLU A 291 -12.95 -6.05 -7.75
C GLU A 291 -12.34 -4.85 -7.02
N GLY A 292 -11.03 -4.65 -7.20
CA GLY A 292 -10.32 -3.53 -6.61
C GLY A 292 -10.86 -2.18 -7.06
N ALA A 293 -11.20 -2.03 -8.34
CA ALA A 293 -11.76 -0.80 -8.86
C ALA A 293 -13.13 -0.48 -8.27
N ASN A 294 -14.00 -1.48 -8.10
CA ASN A 294 -15.30 -1.31 -7.44
C ASN A 294 -15.13 -0.87 -5.98
N ILE A 295 -14.33 -1.59 -5.21
CA ILE A 295 -14.07 -1.26 -3.79
C ILE A 295 -13.50 0.15 -3.66
N VAL A 296 -12.45 0.48 -4.41
CA VAL A 296 -11.81 1.80 -4.36
C VAL A 296 -12.75 2.91 -4.83
N HIS A 297 -13.58 2.67 -5.83
CA HIS A 297 -14.62 3.62 -6.26
C HIS A 297 -15.58 3.96 -5.11
N HIS A 298 -16.05 2.95 -4.37
CA HIS A 298 -16.91 3.16 -3.21
C HIS A 298 -16.19 3.88 -2.07
N LEU A 299 -14.95 3.48 -1.75
CA LEU A 299 -14.12 4.10 -0.71
C LEU A 299 -13.68 5.54 -1.04
N LEU A 300 -13.79 5.98 -2.29
CA LEU A 300 -13.51 7.36 -2.72
C LEU A 300 -14.76 8.24 -2.82
N LYS A 301 -15.93 7.76 -2.39
CA LYS A 301 -17.13 8.59 -2.31
C LYS A 301 -16.92 9.72 -1.30
N LYS A 302 -17.49 10.90 -1.60
CA LYS A 302 -17.43 12.07 -0.70
C LYS A 302 -18.13 11.80 0.63
N ASN A 303 -19.28 11.11 0.58
CA ASN A 303 -19.96 10.55 1.72
C ASN A 303 -19.33 9.18 2.03
N LEU A 304 -18.48 9.15 3.06
CA LEU A 304 -17.72 7.98 3.48
C LEU A 304 -18.61 6.87 4.04
N ASP A 305 -19.63 7.21 4.82
CA ASP A 305 -20.60 6.25 5.36
C ASP A 305 -21.28 5.46 4.22
N LYS A 306 -21.86 6.18 3.25
CA LYS A 306 -22.44 5.54 2.06
C LYS A 306 -21.41 4.77 1.24
N GLY A 307 -20.18 5.28 1.15
CA GLY A 307 -19.07 4.58 0.50
C GLY A 307 -18.74 3.25 1.16
N CYS A 308 -18.63 3.22 2.48
CA CYS A 308 -18.34 2.01 3.24
C CYS A 308 -19.50 1.01 3.20
N GLU A 309 -20.75 1.48 3.26
CA GLU A 309 -21.94 0.64 3.10
C GLU A 309 -21.93 -0.07 1.74
N ASP A 310 -21.76 0.67 0.65
CA ASP A 310 -21.77 0.10 -0.69
C ASP A 310 -20.59 -0.87 -0.91
N ALA A 311 -19.41 -0.53 -0.38
CA ALA A 311 -18.26 -1.44 -0.42
C ALA A 311 -18.53 -2.75 0.33
N TYR A 312 -19.15 -2.67 1.51
CA TYR A 312 -19.50 -3.86 2.29
C TYR A 312 -20.56 -4.71 1.60
N VAL A 313 -21.60 -4.11 1.02
CA VAL A 313 -22.62 -4.81 0.23
C VAL A 313 -21.99 -5.52 -0.97
N PHE A 314 -21.09 -4.84 -1.69
CA PHE A 314 -20.33 -5.45 -2.79
C PHE A 314 -19.51 -6.66 -2.32
N LEU A 315 -18.81 -6.55 -1.18
CA LEU A 315 -18.04 -7.66 -0.60
C LEU A 315 -18.93 -8.83 -0.19
N LEU A 316 -20.11 -8.59 0.38
CA LEU A 316 -21.07 -9.65 0.73
C LEU A 316 -21.59 -10.42 -0.49
N GLY A 317 -21.64 -9.78 -1.66
CA GLY A 317 -21.95 -10.44 -2.91
C GLY A 317 -20.84 -11.37 -3.43
N ARG A 318 -19.62 -11.28 -2.87
CA ARG A 318 -18.43 -12.03 -3.33
C ARG A 318 -17.84 -12.97 -2.28
N TYR A 319 -18.03 -12.66 -1.00
CA TYR A 319 -17.35 -13.32 0.11
C TYR A 319 -18.29 -13.65 1.26
N PRO A 320 -17.98 -14.71 2.04
CA PRO A 320 -18.59 -14.93 3.33
C PRO A 320 -18.50 -13.70 4.24
N LYS A 321 -19.50 -13.52 5.12
CA LYS A 321 -19.66 -12.33 5.96
C LYS A 321 -18.44 -12.02 6.81
N ASP A 322 -17.87 -13.03 7.46
CA ASP A 322 -16.64 -12.92 8.26
C ASP A 322 -15.46 -12.38 7.45
N LYS A 323 -15.29 -12.87 6.22
CA LYS A 323 -14.25 -12.39 5.31
C LYS A 323 -14.51 -10.97 4.83
N ALA A 324 -15.77 -10.62 4.51
CA ALA A 324 -16.17 -9.26 4.18
C ALA A 324 -15.88 -8.29 5.34
N ILE A 325 -16.10 -8.70 6.60
CA ILE A 325 -15.73 -7.92 7.79
C ILE A 325 -14.21 -7.73 7.89
N ASN A 326 -13.42 -8.77 7.65
CA ASN A 326 -11.95 -8.66 7.65
C ASN A 326 -11.45 -7.69 6.58
N TYR A 327 -12.04 -7.71 5.39
CA TYR A 327 -11.73 -6.72 4.34
C TYR A 327 -12.14 -5.30 4.75
N MET A 328 -13.33 -5.11 5.31
CA MET A 328 -13.75 -3.80 5.80
C MET A 328 -12.85 -3.27 6.92
N LEU A 329 -12.33 -4.15 7.80
CA LEU A 329 -11.31 -3.78 8.78
C LEU A 329 -10.05 -3.27 8.08
N ASP A 330 -9.53 -4.01 7.09
CA ASP A 330 -8.34 -3.58 6.35
C ASP A 330 -8.55 -2.20 5.71
N TYR A 331 -9.68 -2.05 5.00
CA TYR A 331 -9.94 -0.89 4.15
C TYR A 331 -10.22 0.40 4.93
N THR A 332 -10.81 0.29 6.11
CA THR A 332 -11.22 1.46 6.91
C THR A 332 -10.29 1.74 8.09
N GLN A 333 -9.59 0.73 8.61
CA GLN A 333 -8.73 0.88 9.79
C GLN A 333 -7.24 1.00 9.44
N TYR A 334 -6.84 0.72 8.20
CA TYR A 334 -5.53 1.06 7.62
C TYR A 334 -5.72 2.05 6.45
N PRO A 335 -5.93 3.35 6.75
CA PRO A 335 -6.28 4.36 5.76
C PRO A 335 -5.30 4.43 4.58
N GLY A 336 -5.82 4.27 3.37
CA GLY A 336 -5.05 4.35 2.13
C GLY A 336 -4.34 3.06 1.73
N HIS A 337 -4.27 2.03 2.60
CA HIS A 337 -3.53 0.80 2.34
C HIS A 337 -4.05 0.06 1.12
N TYR A 338 -5.32 -0.39 1.12
CA TYR A 338 -5.88 -1.11 -0.03
C TYR A 338 -5.96 -0.25 -1.30
N MET A 339 -6.30 1.04 -1.15
CA MET A 339 -6.35 1.97 -2.28
C MET A 339 -5.00 2.13 -2.99
N SER A 340 -3.89 1.98 -2.27
CA SER A 340 -2.54 2.10 -2.82
C SER A 340 -2.24 1.08 -3.92
N TYR A 341 -2.81 -0.14 -3.85
CA TYR A 341 -2.64 -1.17 -4.87
C TYR A 341 -3.26 -0.73 -6.19
N ILE A 342 -4.54 -0.35 -6.16
CA ILE A 342 -5.31 -0.06 -7.39
C ILE A 342 -4.96 1.34 -7.93
N LEU A 343 -5.01 2.37 -7.08
CA LEU A 343 -4.69 3.73 -7.52
C LEU A 343 -3.22 3.86 -7.89
N GLY A 344 -2.32 3.19 -7.18
CA GLY A 344 -0.90 3.16 -7.53
C GLY A 344 -0.64 2.44 -8.84
N ALA A 345 -1.34 1.34 -9.14
CA ALA A 345 -1.19 0.64 -10.42
C ALA A 345 -1.64 1.50 -11.59
N LEU A 346 -2.81 2.14 -11.46
CA LEU A 346 -3.33 3.04 -12.47
C LEU A 346 -2.45 4.29 -12.62
N ALA A 347 -1.90 4.83 -11.53
CA ALA A 347 -0.97 5.96 -11.57
C ALA A 347 0.37 5.59 -12.23
N THR A 348 0.85 4.37 -12.01
CA THR A 348 2.05 3.82 -12.67
C THR A 348 1.82 3.72 -14.18
N GLU A 349 0.68 3.18 -14.58
CA GLU A 349 0.30 3.10 -16.00
C GLU A 349 0.22 4.50 -16.63
N GLU A 350 -0.43 5.44 -15.96
CA GLU A 350 -0.52 6.84 -16.41
C GLU A 350 0.85 7.53 -16.49
N ALA A 351 1.76 7.25 -15.56
CA ALA A 351 3.11 7.79 -15.62
C ALA A 351 3.88 7.28 -16.85
N ILE A 352 3.76 5.99 -17.16
CA ILE A 352 4.35 5.39 -18.37
C ILE A 352 3.69 5.93 -19.65
N ASN A 353 2.37 6.12 -19.65
CA ASN A 353 1.67 6.62 -20.84
C ASN A 353 1.84 8.13 -21.09
N HIS A 354 2.29 8.89 -20.10
CA HIS A 354 2.44 10.35 -20.16
C HIS A 354 3.89 10.83 -19.97
N ASP A 355 4.83 10.17 -20.65
CA ASP A 355 6.23 10.60 -20.84
C ASP A 355 7.06 10.78 -19.56
N PHE A 356 6.65 10.22 -18.41
CA PHE A 356 7.59 10.05 -17.29
C PHE A 356 8.59 8.92 -17.60
N ALA A 357 8.13 7.90 -18.32
CA ALA A 357 8.93 6.82 -18.87
C ALA A 357 8.25 6.29 -20.15
N HIS A 358 8.99 5.66 -21.06
CA HIS A 358 8.41 5.14 -22.31
C HIS A 358 7.87 3.70 -22.20
N ASN A 359 8.34 2.96 -21.20
CA ASN A 359 7.98 1.56 -20.96
C ASN A 359 8.29 1.19 -19.49
N PRO A 360 7.92 -0.02 -19.02
CA PRO A 360 8.14 -0.41 -17.62
C PRO A 360 9.61 -0.48 -17.19
N VAL A 361 10.54 -0.91 -18.04
CA VAL A 361 11.97 -0.94 -17.68
C VAL A 361 12.55 0.48 -17.55
N ASP A 362 12.15 1.39 -18.44
CA ASP A 362 12.51 2.81 -18.36
C ASP A 362 11.93 3.45 -17.10
N TYR A 363 10.71 3.09 -16.70
CA TYR A 363 10.10 3.57 -15.45
C TYR A 363 10.96 3.22 -14.24
N LEU A 364 11.37 1.95 -14.12
CA LEU A 364 12.27 1.52 -13.05
C LEU A 364 13.64 2.21 -13.12
N ASN A 365 14.19 2.40 -14.33
CA ASN A 365 15.46 3.09 -14.52
C ASN A 365 15.39 4.57 -14.11
N THR A 366 14.30 5.27 -14.45
CA THR A 366 14.08 6.65 -14.01
C THR A 366 13.99 6.73 -12.49
N LEU A 367 13.24 5.83 -11.84
CA LEU A 367 13.11 5.79 -10.38
C LEU A 367 14.46 5.62 -9.65
N LYS A 368 15.41 4.86 -10.21
CA LYS A 368 16.76 4.72 -9.62
C LYS A 368 17.51 6.04 -9.48
N THR A 369 17.18 7.02 -10.32
CA THR A 369 17.92 8.29 -10.43
C THR A 369 17.31 9.43 -9.62
N ILE A 370 16.16 9.20 -8.97
CA ILE A 370 15.42 10.21 -8.22
C ILE A 370 15.10 9.74 -6.79
N ASN A 371 14.62 10.65 -5.94
CA ASN A 371 14.08 10.28 -4.64
C ASN A 371 12.76 9.51 -4.83
N CYS A 372 12.62 8.39 -4.14
CA CYS A 372 11.45 7.51 -4.25
C CYS A 372 10.55 7.66 -3.04
N GLY A 373 9.29 7.99 -3.30
CA GLY A 373 8.20 8.15 -2.34
C GLY A 373 6.85 8.11 -3.06
N ASP A 374 5.75 8.38 -2.37
CA ASP A 374 4.42 8.51 -2.98
C ASP A 374 4.27 9.86 -3.74
N PHE A 375 5.19 10.13 -4.66
CA PHE A 375 5.38 11.42 -5.35
C PHE A 375 4.81 11.48 -6.77
N PHE A 376 3.80 10.66 -7.11
CA PHE A 376 3.23 10.59 -8.46
C PHE A 376 2.87 11.97 -9.06
N ALA A 377 2.40 12.91 -8.24
CA ALA A 377 2.10 14.28 -8.66
C ALA A 377 3.28 15.00 -9.33
N LEU A 378 4.52 14.61 -9.01
CA LEU A 378 5.73 15.18 -9.57
C LEU A 378 6.15 14.50 -10.86
N TYR A 379 5.69 13.28 -11.15
CA TYR A 379 6.13 12.50 -12.32
C TYR A 379 5.59 13.07 -13.64
N HIS A 380 4.56 13.91 -13.60
CA HIS A 380 4.04 14.56 -14.80
C HIS A 380 5.10 15.46 -15.47
N PRO A 381 5.29 15.42 -16.80
CA PRO A 381 6.38 16.14 -17.50
C PRO A 381 6.41 17.65 -17.22
N LYS A 382 5.24 18.29 -17.14
CA LYS A 382 5.14 19.71 -16.77
C LYS A 382 5.76 20.01 -15.40
N MET A 383 5.59 19.12 -14.42
CA MET A 383 6.16 19.26 -13.09
C MET A 383 7.66 18.97 -13.09
N GLN A 384 8.11 17.94 -13.79
CA GLN A 384 9.54 17.64 -13.98
C GLN A 384 10.29 18.84 -14.60
N ARG A 385 9.74 19.46 -15.65
CA ARG A 385 10.31 20.69 -16.26
C ARG A 385 10.37 21.85 -15.27
N LYS A 386 9.36 22.02 -14.42
CA LYS A 386 9.32 23.07 -13.38
C LYS A 386 10.40 22.84 -12.32
N ILE A 387 10.55 21.60 -11.87
CA ILE A 387 11.57 21.20 -10.88
C ILE A 387 12.98 21.45 -11.46
N ALA A 388 13.24 21.00 -12.69
CA ALA A 388 14.52 21.18 -13.36
C ALA A 388 14.91 22.67 -13.52
N LYS A 389 13.97 23.52 -13.97
CA LYS A 389 14.19 24.97 -14.09
C LYS A 389 14.58 25.61 -12.75
N ASN A 390 13.91 25.22 -11.67
CA ASN A 390 14.19 25.76 -10.33
C ASN A 390 15.53 25.28 -9.75
N HIS A 391 15.98 24.08 -10.09
CA HIS A 391 17.33 23.63 -9.75
C HIS A 391 18.42 24.43 -10.49
N ILE A 392 18.18 24.79 -11.75
CA ILE A 392 19.11 25.62 -12.52
C ILE A 392 19.16 27.04 -11.92
N THR A 393 18.02 27.69 -11.69
CA THR A 393 17.98 29.05 -11.15
C THR A 393 18.55 29.15 -9.74
N ALA A 394 18.33 28.15 -8.88
CA ALA A 394 18.94 28.12 -7.54
C ALA A 394 20.48 27.99 -7.58
N ARG A 395 21.03 27.27 -8.56
CA ARG A 395 22.49 27.17 -8.78
C ARG A 395 23.08 28.46 -9.36
N VAL A 396 22.33 29.15 -10.21
CA VAL A 396 22.73 30.45 -10.77
C VAL A 396 22.69 31.54 -9.68
N GLY A 397 21.63 31.61 -8.87
CA GLY A 397 21.52 32.58 -7.76
C GLY A 397 22.62 32.43 -6.71
N LYS A 398 23.05 31.19 -6.40
CA LYS A 398 24.20 30.92 -5.51
C LYS A 398 25.56 31.31 -6.11
N LYS A 399 25.68 31.46 -7.43
CA LYS A 399 26.91 31.96 -8.07
C LYS A 399 27.04 33.48 -8.03
N PHE A 400 25.97 34.20 -7.73
CA PHE A 400 25.94 35.67 -7.68
C PHE A 400 25.72 36.23 -6.27
N SER A 401 25.88 35.40 -5.24
CA SER A 401 25.72 35.78 -3.82
C SER A 401 26.96 35.49 -2.97
N ASN A 402 28.15 35.48 -3.60
CA ASN A 402 29.42 35.63 -2.90
C ASN A 402 29.94 37.05 -3.07
#